data_AF-A0A377K7P8-F1
#
_entry.id   AF-A0A377K7P8-F1
#
_cell.length_a   1.000
_cell.length_b   1.000
_cell.length_c   1.000
_cell.angle_alpha   90.00
_cell.angle_beta   90.00
_cell.angle_gamma   90.00
#
_symmetry.space_group_name_H-M   'P 1'
#
loop_
_entity.id
_entity.type
_entity.pdbx_description
1 polymer ?
#
loop_
_entity_poly.entity_id
_entity_poly.type
_entity_poly.pdbx_seq_one_letter_code
_entity_poly.pdbx_strand_id
1 'polypeptide(L)'
;MLWCLNKSSLNLLKVKSYLGLMSLPKRLKSLKAAGISVAIDHFGAGFAGLLLLSRFQPDRIKISQELITNVHKSGPRQAIIQAIMKCCTSLEIQSLLWVWQHQKSGCGLNLQELRCFREICFPKLN
;
A
#
# COMPACT_ATOMS: atom_id res chain seq x y z
N MET A 1 -11.51 14.49 -11.81
CA MET A 1 -10.27 15.27 -12.04
C MET A 1 -9.07 14.34 -11.84
N LEU A 2 -8.55 13.77 -12.94
CA LEU A 2 -7.34 12.95 -12.96
C LEU A 2 -6.14 13.87 -12.78
N TRP A 3 -5.33 13.68 -11.74
CA TRP A 3 -4.16 14.52 -11.47
C TRP A 3 -2.87 13.77 -11.76
N CYS A 4 -2.11 14.35 -12.70
CA CYS A 4 -0.68 14.25 -12.99
C CYS A 4 0.05 12.93 -12.70
N LEU A 5 0.28 12.19 -13.80
CA LEU A 5 1.38 11.25 -13.98
C LEU A 5 2.71 12.00 -13.87
N ASN A 6 3.52 11.64 -12.88
CA ASN A 6 4.95 11.94 -12.86
C ASN A 6 5.61 11.06 -13.95
N LYS A 7 6.40 11.68 -14.83
CA LYS A 7 6.87 11.14 -16.13
C LYS A 7 7.85 9.95 -16.04
N SER A 8 8.18 9.44 -14.85
CA SER A 8 9.08 8.30 -14.65
C SER A 8 8.35 6.95 -14.49
N SER A 9 7.02 6.91 -14.62
CA SER A 9 6.19 5.72 -14.36
C SER A 9 5.06 5.56 -15.37
N LEU A 10 5.40 5.55 -16.67
CA LEU A 10 4.41 5.42 -17.76
C LEU A 10 3.56 4.13 -17.68
N ASN A 11 3.99 3.12 -16.91
CA ASN A 11 3.30 1.84 -16.80
C ASN A 11 2.77 1.53 -15.39
N LEU A 12 2.53 2.52 -14.51
CA LEU A 12 1.99 2.25 -13.15
C LEU A 12 0.53 2.75 -13.01
N LEU A 13 -0.43 1.82 -12.91
CA LEU A 13 -1.80 2.13 -12.57
C LEU A 13 -1.99 2.15 -11.04
N LYS A 14 -2.52 3.26 -10.50
CA LYS A 14 -2.89 3.38 -9.08
C LYS A 14 -4.38 3.13 -8.88
N VAL A 15 -4.72 2.21 -7.99
CA VAL A 15 -6.11 1.83 -7.64
C VAL A 15 -6.38 2.18 -6.18
N LYS A 16 -7.50 2.83 -5.89
CA LYS A 16 -7.93 3.08 -4.51
C LYS A 16 -8.69 1.87 -3.96
N SER A 17 -8.32 1.43 -2.75
CA SER A 17 -8.87 0.23 -2.08
C SER A 17 -10.39 0.26 -1.80
N TYR A 18 -11.00 1.44 -1.78
CA TYR A 18 -12.41 1.64 -1.40
C TYR A 18 -13.43 1.20 -2.47
N LEU A 19 -13.00 0.72 -3.64
CA LEU A 19 -13.91 0.39 -4.74
C LEU A 19 -14.37 -1.06 -4.66
N GLY A 20 -15.62 -1.25 -4.20
CA GLY A 20 -16.34 -2.51 -4.29
C GLY A 20 -16.67 -2.84 -5.75
N LEU A 21 -15.89 -3.72 -6.37
CA LEU A 21 -16.17 -4.19 -7.72
C LEU A 21 -15.74 -5.65 -7.85
N MET A 22 -16.74 -6.54 -7.93
CA MET A 22 -16.56 -7.97 -8.23
C MET A 22 -15.85 -8.21 -9.58
N SER A 23 -15.77 -7.19 -10.44
CA SER A 23 -15.11 -7.22 -11.76
C SER A 23 -13.68 -6.64 -11.79
N LEU A 24 -13.21 -5.97 -10.72
CA LEU A 24 -11.89 -5.33 -10.71
C LEU A 24 -10.73 -6.33 -10.91
N PRO A 25 -10.70 -7.50 -10.26
CA PRO A 25 -9.57 -8.43 -10.39
C PRO A 25 -9.34 -8.86 -11.84
N LYS A 26 -10.40 -9.09 -12.63
CA LYS A 26 -10.29 -9.49 -14.04
C LYS A 26 -9.62 -8.40 -14.87
N ARG A 27 -10.06 -7.14 -14.72
CA ARG A 27 -9.50 -6.00 -15.45
C ARG A 27 -8.04 -5.73 -15.07
N LEU A 28 -7.72 -5.80 -13.78
CA LEU A 28 -6.35 -5.59 -13.30
C LEU A 28 -5.40 -6.69 -13.76
N LYS A 29 -5.87 -7.95 -13.84
CA LYS A 29 -5.09 -9.05 -14.44
C LYS A 29 -4.78 -8.79 -15.91
N SER A 30 -5.75 -8.33 -16.71
CA SER A 30 -5.51 -8.00 -18.12
C SER A 30 -4.50 -6.87 -18.29
N LEU A 31 -4.54 -5.84 -17.43
CA LEU A 31 -3.55 -4.75 -17.46
C LEU A 31 -2.14 -5.24 -17.09
N LYS A 32 -2.04 -6.08 -16.05
CA LYS A 32 -0.76 -6.69 -15.66
C LYS A 32 -0.20 -7.59 -16.78
N ALA A 33 -1.06 -8.35 -17.46
CA ALA A 33 -0.68 -9.13 -18.64
C ALA A 33 -0.21 -8.26 -19.83
N ALA A 34 -0.69 -7.02 -19.92
CA ALA A 34 -0.23 -6.04 -20.91
C ALA A 34 1.07 -5.31 -20.50
N GLY A 35 1.74 -5.75 -19.43
CA GLY A 35 2.98 -5.13 -18.93
C GLY A 35 2.76 -3.87 -18.10
N ILE A 36 1.52 -3.57 -17.71
CA ILE A 36 1.20 -2.43 -16.84
C ILE A 36 1.32 -2.88 -15.39
N SER A 37 2.25 -2.27 -14.67
CA SER A 37 2.38 -2.45 -13.24
C SER A 37 1.18 -1.84 -12.50
N VAL A 38 0.72 -2.51 -11.45
CA VAL A 38 -0.42 -2.08 -10.64
C VAL A 38 0.00 -1.81 -9.19
N ALA A 39 -0.35 -0.62 -8.70
CA ALA A 39 -0.24 -0.22 -7.31
C ALA A 39 -1.62 -0.03 -6.67
N ILE A 40 -1.77 -0.45 -5.42
CA ILE A 40 -2.96 -0.18 -4.62
C ILE A 40 -2.64 0.88 -3.56
N ASP A 41 -3.40 1.98 -3.59
CA ASP A 41 -3.36 3.04 -2.60
C ASP A 41 -4.43 2.85 -1.52
N HIS A 42 -4.09 3.25 -0.29
CA HIS A 42 -4.93 3.16 0.91
C HIS A 42 -5.31 1.74 1.33
N PHE A 43 -4.39 0.80 1.18
CA PHE A 43 -4.62 -0.57 1.63
C PHE A 43 -4.86 -0.64 3.13
N GLY A 44 -5.88 -1.40 3.53
CA GLY A 44 -6.30 -1.53 4.93
C GLY A 44 -7.22 -0.42 5.44
N ALA A 45 -7.62 0.55 4.60
CA ALA A 45 -8.75 1.42 4.91
C ALA A 45 -10.07 0.75 4.47
N GLY A 46 -10.97 0.50 5.43
CA GLY A 46 -12.26 -0.17 5.18
C GLY A 46 -12.20 -1.70 5.02
N PHE A 47 -13.19 -2.28 4.35
CA PHE A 47 -13.48 -3.72 4.39
C PHE A 47 -12.72 -4.62 3.37
N ALA A 48 -12.04 -4.08 2.36
CA ALA A 48 -11.65 -4.85 1.16
C ALA A 48 -10.15 -5.11 0.96
N GLY A 49 -9.30 -4.98 1.99
CA GLY A 49 -7.83 -5.13 1.86
C GLY A 49 -7.37 -6.56 1.55
N LEU A 50 -7.41 -7.46 2.53
CA LEU A 50 -6.83 -8.81 2.40
C LEU A 50 -7.59 -9.71 1.42
N LEU A 51 -8.93 -9.59 1.37
CA LEU A 51 -9.74 -10.37 0.44
C LEU A 51 -9.39 -10.04 -1.03
N LEU A 52 -8.99 -8.80 -1.34
CA LEU A 52 -8.51 -8.45 -2.67
C LEU A 52 -7.23 -9.22 -3.05
N LEU A 53 -6.31 -9.39 -2.10
CA LEU A 53 -5.06 -10.13 -2.31
C LEU A 53 -5.29 -11.62 -2.58
N SER A 54 -6.41 -12.20 -2.14
CA SER A 54 -6.78 -13.57 -2.52
C SER A 54 -7.17 -13.71 -4.00
N ARG A 55 -7.56 -12.60 -4.65
CA ARG A 55 -8.08 -12.58 -6.03
C ARG A 55 -7.09 -11.98 -7.03
N PHE A 56 -6.25 -11.04 -6.58
CA PHE A 56 -5.31 -10.30 -7.39
C PHE A 56 -4.11 -9.81 -6.56
N GLN A 57 -2.89 -10.09 -7.05
CA GLN A 57 -1.64 -9.64 -6.44
C GLN A 57 -1.10 -8.42 -7.22
N PRO A 58 -1.24 -7.19 -6.69
CA PRO A 58 -0.61 -6.01 -7.29
C PRO A 58 0.92 -6.12 -7.17
N ASP A 59 1.64 -5.34 -7.95
CA ASP A 59 3.09 -5.26 -7.78
C ASP A 59 3.45 -4.44 -6.55
N ARG A 60 2.61 -3.45 -6.21
CA ARG A 60 2.86 -2.51 -5.13
C ARG A 60 1.64 -2.25 -4.27
N ILE A 61 1.85 -2.12 -2.97
CA ILE A 61 0.81 -1.71 -2.02
C ILE A 61 1.31 -0.54 -1.18
N LYS A 62 0.43 0.45 -0.98
CA LYS A 62 0.61 1.56 -0.05
C LYS A 62 -0.43 1.48 1.07
N ILE A 63 0.05 1.33 2.30
CA ILE A 63 -0.79 1.26 3.51
C ILE A 63 -1.48 2.60 3.74
N SER A 64 -2.75 2.57 4.17
CA SER A 64 -3.52 3.76 4.46
C SER A 64 -2.91 4.58 5.61
N GLN A 65 -3.01 5.90 5.51
CA GLN A 65 -2.58 6.79 6.59
C GLN A 65 -3.36 6.51 7.88
N GLU A 66 -4.62 6.11 7.80
CA GLU A 66 -5.45 5.76 8.95
C GLU A 66 -4.83 4.67 9.84
N LEU A 67 -4.20 3.66 9.23
CA LEU A 67 -3.47 2.61 9.96
C LEU A 67 -2.14 3.11 10.53
N ILE A 68 -1.47 4.05 9.87
CA ILE A 68 -0.14 4.55 10.24
C ILE A 68 -0.22 5.66 11.30
N THR A 69 -1.24 6.51 11.27
CA THR A 69 -1.43 7.56 12.27
C THR A 69 -1.47 6.97 13.67
N ASN A 70 -0.76 7.57 14.61
CA ASN A 70 -0.58 7.12 15.99
C ASN A 70 -0.14 5.65 16.15
N VAL A 71 0.48 5.03 15.14
CA VAL A 71 0.91 3.61 15.20
C VAL A 71 1.86 3.35 16.38
N HIS A 72 2.75 4.29 16.68
CA HIS A 72 3.66 4.27 17.82
C HIS A 72 2.95 4.15 19.19
N LYS A 73 1.65 4.48 19.26
CA LYS A 73 0.84 4.42 20.49
C LYS A 73 -0.13 3.23 20.52
N SER A 74 -0.17 2.40 19.49
CA SER A 74 -1.23 1.40 19.33
C SER A 74 -0.66 0.04 18.92
N GLY A 75 -0.48 -0.85 19.90
CA GLY A 75 -0.11 -2.26 19.67
C GLY A 75 -0.97 -2.98 18.61
N PRO A 76 -2.32 -2.83 18.60
CA PRO A 76 -3.16 -3.44 17.56
C PRO A 76 -2.81 -2.99 16.14
N ARG A 77 -2.66 -1.67 15.89
CA ARG A 77 -2.20 -1.14 14.60
C ARG A 77 -0.83 -1.69 14.20
N GLN A 78 0.11 -1.80 15.15
CA GLN A 78 1.43 -2.36 14.90
C GLN A 78 1.32 -3.83 14.45
N ALA A 79 0.54 -4.65 15.16
CA ALA A 79 0.33 -6.05 14.82
C ALA A 79 -0.34 -6.22 13.45
N ILE A 80 -1.34 -5.39 13.12
CA ILE A 80 -2.01 -5.40 11.81
C ILE A 80 -1.00 -5.06 10.70
N ILE A 81 -0.21 -4.00 10.86
CA ILE A 81 0.79 -3.61 9.85
C ILE A 81 1.84 -4.72 9.70
N GLN A 82 2.32 -5.32 10.79
CA GLN A 82 3.22 -6.48 10.73
C GLN A 82 2.63 -7.65 9.95
N ALA A 83 1.36 -7.99 10.18
CA ALA A 83 0.67 -9.06 9.46
C ALA A 83 0.52 -8.74 7.97
N ILE A 84 0.18 -7.50 7.62
CA ILE A 84 0.10 -7.03 6.23
C ILE A 84 1.48 -7.15 5.54
N MET A 85 2.54 -6.69 6.21
CA MET A 85 3.90 -6.77 5.66
C MET A 85 4.33 -8.21 5.40
N LYS A 86 4.10 -9.11 6.38
CA LYS A 86 4.37 -10.55 6.20
C LYS A 86 3.59 -11.14 5.03
N CYS A 87 2.29 -10.80 4.91
CA CYS A 87 1.45 -11.24 3.81
C CYS A 87 1.98 -10.73 2.45
N CYS A 88 2.36 -9.46 2.34
CA CYS A 88 2.97 -8.90 1.14
C CYS A 88 4.26 -9.65 0.75
N THR A 89 5.14 -9.91 1.72
CA THR A 89 6.37 -10.69 1.48
C THR A 89 6.06 -12.10 0.98
N SER A 90 5.12 -12.82 1.59
CA SER A 90 4.73 -14.17 1.17
C SER A 90 4.06 -14.22 -0.21
N LEU A 91 3.47 -13.10 -0.67
CA LEU A 91 2.83 -12.98 -1.97
C LEU A 91 3.75 -12.33 -3.02
N GLU A 92 5.03 -12.08 -2.67
CA GLU A 92 6.01 -11.38 -3.52
C GLU A 92 5.53 -9.99 -3.97
N ILE A 93 4.68 -9.35 -3.16
CA ILE A 93 4.17 -8.01 -3.39
C ILE A 93 5.15 -7.02 -2.77
N GLN A 94 5.63 -6.06 -3.56
CA GLN A 94 6.45 -4.98 -3.03
C GLN A 94 5.57 -4.05 -2.18
N SER A 95 5.56 -4.26 -0.87
CA SER A 95 5.03 -3.27 0.06
C SER A 95 5.92 -2.03 -0.04
N LEU A 96 5.40 -0.96 -0.62
CA LEU A 96 6.10 0.30 -0.56
C LEU A 96 5.92 0.84 0.86
N LEU A 97 7.03 0.92 1.62
CA LEU A 97 7.19 2.08 2.50
C LEU A 97 6.85 3.29 1.66
N TRP A 98 6.13 4.26 2.20
CA TRP A 98 5.84 5.55 1.58
C TRP A 98 7.12 6.11 0.91
N VAL A 99 7.42 5.73 -0.34
CA VAL A 99 8.55 6.28 -1.07
C VAL A 99 8.04 7.64 -1.46
N TRP A 100 8.40 8.59 -0.61
CA TRP A 100 8.52 10.02 -0.86
C TRP A 100 7.92 10.43 -2.20
N GLN A 101 6.66 10.86 -2.17
CA GLN A 101 6.28 11.91 -3.10
C GLN A 101 6.74 13.22 -2.48
N HIS A 102 7.73 13.80 -3.14
CA HIS A 102 8.16 15.18 -3.08
C HIS A 102 7.15 16.10 -2.38
N GLN A 103 7.57 16.59 -1.22
CA GLN A 103 7.17 17.80 -0.51
C GLN A 103 6.01 18.61 -1.15
N LYS A 104 4.82 18.52 -0.54
CA LYS A 104 3.95 19.67 -0.30
C LYS A 104 3.23 19.45 1.04
N SER A 105 3.49 20.37 1.97
CA SER A 105 2.84 20.64 3.25
C SER A 105 1.59 19.80 3.54
N GLY A 106 1.71 18.67 4.23
CA GLY A 106 0.50 17.90 4.60
C GLY A 106 0.65 16.40 4.85
N CYS A 107 1.85 15.79 4.76
CA CYS A 107 2.04 14.45 5.33
C CYS A 107 2.02 14.57 6.85
N GLY A 108 0.82 14.54 7.44
CA GLY A 108 0.56 14.70 8.88
C GLY A 108 1.01 13.51 9.73
N LEU A 109 2.16 12.90 9.40
CA LEU A 109 2.79 11.88 10.22
C LEU A 109 4.00 12.46 10.94
N ASN A 110 4.13 12.17 12.23
CA ASN A 110 5.23 12.63 13.06
C ASN A 110 6.44 11.67 13.00
N LEU A 111 7.57 12.11 13.55
CA LEU A 111 8.83 11.33 13.56
C LEU A 111 8.71 9.98 14.28
N GLN A 112 7.89 9.89 15.33
CA GLN A 112 7.70 8.65 16.09
C GLN A 112 6.91 7.63 15.27
N GLU A 113 5.90 8.07 14.51
CA GLU A 113 5.14 7.22 13.59
C GLU A 113 6.03 6.67 12.48
N LEU A 114 6.87 7.53 11.88
CA LEU A 114 7.82 7.11 10.85
C LEU A 114 8.84 6.09 11.39
N ARG A 115 9.36 6.32 12.60
CA ARG A 115 10.29 5.39 13.25
C ARG A 115 9.64 4.05 13.53
N CYS A 116 8.50 4.05 14.21
CA CYS A 116 7.74 2.83 14.53
C CYS A 116 7.37 2.04 13.26
N PHE A 117 6.89 2.72 12.22
CA PHE A 117 6.57 2.08 10.95
C PHE A 117 7.80 1.46 10.27
N ARG A 118 8.94 2.16 10.28
CA ARG A 118 10.20 1.63 9.73
C ARG A 118 10.65 0.38 10.48
N GLU A 119 10.57 0.36 11.80
CA GLU A 119 10.93 -0.79 12.64
C GLU A 119 10.03 -2.00 12.37
N ILE A 120 8.73 -1.76 12.15
CA ILE A 120 7.76 -2.80 11.80
C ILE A 120 8.03 -3.38 10.40
N CYS A 121 8.31 -2.54 9.43
CA CYS A 121 8.46 -2.95 8.03
C CYS A 121 9.85 -3.50 7.70
N PHE A 122 10.87 -3.07 8.43
CA PHE A 122 12.25 -3.51 8.29
C PHE A 122 12.83 -3.85 9.67
N PRO A 123 12.34 -4.91 10.34
CA PRO A 123 13.03 -5.43 11.50
C PRO A 123 14.43 -5.81 11.01
N LYS A 124 15.48 -5.29 11.68
CA LYS A 124 16.88 -5.46 11.29
C LYS A 124 17.10 -6.88 10.75
N LEU A 125 17.45 -6.99 9.46
CA LEU A 125 18.00 -8.22 8.91
C LEU A 125 19.27 -8.48 9.72
N ASN A 126 19.22 -9.51 10.55
CA ASN A 126 20.36 -9.97 11.33
C ASN A 126 21.36 -10.67 10.40
#